data_AF-A0A2V2U4L1-F1
#
_entry.id   AF-A0A2V2U4L1-F1
#
_cell.length_a   1.000
_cell.length_b   1.000
_cell.length_c   1.000
_cell.angle_alpha   90.00
_cell.angle_beta   90.00
_cell.angle_gamma   90.00
#
_symmetry.space_group_name_H-M   'P 1'
#
loop_
_entity.id
_entity.type
_entity.pdbx_description
1 polymer ?
#
loop_
_entity_poly.entity_id
_entity_poly.type
_entity_poly.pdbx_seq_one_letter_code
_entity_poly.pdbx_strand_id
1 'polypeptide(L)'
;MKSEDLSKQETSEQIERIERDLEKLKMTVYKGETTEDIDLSRRERTILDYIRKHPGVSKQGLVDGLDGQYSRVPIYNSIRLLERNQMIVIMRDKSNSQVHKLFVKDDSLLLTLIRDLDNFEENYLLLLRKVQKSGSNESTMLIASFTIYQHLLGMYLIHTLQTWPRQTDDPIMLKRLYTTLFSRLSKIHLEIYKIHYERGEYSSAKDLVWQDMIRKSFLIHYEIRFLYWCCNHIGATKEFENVMDVVWKISYEFFPFSALWKEVNELKNGKEMDKFKDWREFLKLRFPKNHKNPYSR
;
A
#
# COMPACT_ATOMS: atom_id res chain seq x y z
N MET A 1 -25.88 26.62 17.88
CA MET A 1 -24.65 26.93 18.63
C MET A 1 -24.33 25.89 19.70
N LYS A 2 -25.08 25.77 20.81
CA LYS A 2 -24.72 24.79 21.88
C LYS A 2 -24.64 23.31 21.45
N SER A 3 -25.42 22.86 20.46
CA SER A 3 -25.41 21.44 20.04
C SER A 3 -24.25 21.07 19.10
N GLU A 4 -23.73 22.02 18.31
CA GLU A 4 -22.58 21.78 17.43
C GLU A 4 -21.27 21.68 18.21
N ASP A 5 -21.12 22.49 19.26
CA ASP A 5 -19.93 22.46 20.11
C ASP A 5 -19.86 21.18 20.95
N LEU A 6 -21.00 20.69 21.45
CA LEU A 6 -21.10 19.40 22.15
C LEU A 6 -20.76 18.22 21.23
N SER A 7 -21.26 18.24 19.99
CA SER A 7 -20.93 17.20 19.01
C SER A 7 -19.43 17.18 18.69
N LYS A 8 -18.79 18.33 18.46
CA LYS A 8 -17.34 18.38 18.20
C LYS A 8 -16.51 17.86 19.37
N GLN A 9 -16.92 18.15 20.60
CA GLN A 9 -16.23 17.69 21.80
C GLN A 9 -16.32 16.17 21.98
N GLU A 10 -17.52 15.58 21.88
CA GLU A 10 -17.71 14.13 21.96
C GLU A 10 -16.90 13.38 20.89
N THR A 11 -16.79 13.98 19.71
CA THR A 11 -16.12 13.34 18.57
C THR A 11 -14.59 13.41 18.73
N SER A 12 -14.05 14.49 19.31
CA SER A 12 -12.62 14.60 19.67
C SER A 12 -12.22 13.56 20.72
N GLU A 13 -13.07 13.35 21.72
CA GLU A 13 -12.86 12.34 22.76
C GLU A 13 -12.87 10.91 22.20
N GLN A 14 -13.68 10.63 21.17
CA GLN A 14 -13.65 9.35 20.46
C GLN A 14 -12.35 9.10 19.70
N ILE A 15 -11.78 10.12 19.03
CA ILE A 15 -10.48 9.99 18.36
C ILE A 15 -9.40 9.67 19.39
N GLU A 16 -9.29 10.45 20.46
CA GLU A 16 -8.28 10.23 21.50
C GLU A 16 -8.43 8.85 22.15
N ARG A 17 -9.66 8.34 22.26
CA ARG A 17 -9.91 6.98 22.74
C ARG A 17 -9.41 5.94 21.73
N ILE A 18 -9.72 6.09 20.45
CA ILE A 18 -9.25 5.17 19.39
C ILE A 18 -7.72 5.19 19.31
N GLU A 19 -7.09 6.36 19.39
CA GLU A 19 -5.63 6.49 19.39
C GLU A 19 -5.00 5.81 20.60
N ARG A 20 -5.58 5.97 21.80
CA ARG A 20 -5.13 5.25 23.01
C ARG A 20 -5.34 3.74 22.91
N ASP A 21 -6.46 3.29 22.36
CA ASP A 21 -6.76 1.87 22.20
C ASP A 21 -5.88 1.23 21.12
N LEU A 22 -5.54 1.97 20.06
CA LEU A 22 -4.51 1.59 19.10
C LEU A 22 -3.14 1.51 19.75
N GLU A 23 -2.77 2.47 20.59
CA GLU A 23 -1.49 2.43 21.30
C GLU A 23 -1.44 1.26 22.29
N LYS A 24 -2.56 0.95 22.96
CA LYS A 24 -2.68 -0.27 23.78
C LYS A 24 -2.61 -1.54 22.95
N LEU A 25 -3.27 -1.62 21.79
CA LEU A 25 -3.13 -2.76 20.87
C LEU A 25 -1.69 -2.88 20.37
N LYS A 26 -1.03 -1.75 20.10
CA LYS A 26 0.40 -1.63 19.82
C LYS A 26 1.31 -2.03 20.99
N MET A 27 0.79 -2.18 22.20
CA MET A 27 1.55 -2.67 23.35
C MET A 27 1.16 -4.11 23.72
N THR A 28 -0.07 -4.53 23.43
CA THR A 28 -0.64 -5.82 23.85
C THR A 28 -0.30 -6.94 22.86
N VAL A 29 -0.29 -6.65 21.56
CA VAL A 29 0.26 -7.56 20.52
C VAL A 29 1.80 -7.71 20.68
N TYR A 30 2.44 -6.85 21.49
CA TYR A 30 3.88 -6.58 21.51
C TYR A 30 4.58 -7.05 22.79
N LYS A 31 3.93 -7.90 23.60
CA LYS A 31 4.57 -8.54 24.77
C LYS A 31 5.70 -9.55 24.41
N GLY A 32 6.24 -9.51 23.19
CA GLY A 32 7.39 -10.30 22.75
C GLY A 32 8.28 -9.67 21.68
N GLU A 33 7.86 -8.61 20.98
CA GLU A 33 8.61 -7.96 19.88
C GLU A 33 8.31 -6.44 19.94
N THR A 34 9.34 -5.58 19.91
CA THR A 34 9.24 -4.11 20.04
C THR A 34 8.55 -3.45 18.82
N THR A 35 7.99 -2.24 18.97
CA THR A 35 7.38 -1.46 17.88
C THR A 35 8.29 -1.13 16.70
N GLU A 36 9.62 -1.23 16.90
CA GLU A 36 10.62 -1.19 15.82
C GLU A 36 10.63 -2.45 14.93
N ASP A 37 9.80 -3.45 15.22
CA ASP A 37 9.85 -4.77 14.60
C ASP A 37 8.78 -5.01 13.51
N ILE A 38 8.08 -3.97 13.07
CA ILE A 38 6.99 -4.09 12.07
C ILE A 38 7.38 -3.50 10.71
N ASP A 39 8.16 -2.43 10.75
CA ASP A 39 8.74 -1.76 9.59
C ASP A 39 10.25 -1.70 9.81
N LEU A 40 11.01 -1.37 8.78
CA LEU A 40 12.44 -1.16 8.93
C LEU A 40 12.69 0.01 9.88
N SER A 41 13.47 -0.24 10.93
CA SER A 41 13.95 0.81 11.80
C SER A 41 14.73 1.85 10.99
N ARG A 42 14.82 3.09 11.51
CA ARG A 42 15.64 4.14 10.87
C ARG A 42 17.06 3.66 10.59
N ARG A 43 17.63 2.88 11.51
CA ARG A 43 18.96 2.28 11.36
C ARG A 43 19.03 1.28 10.21
N GLU A 44 18.05 0.38 10.10
CA GLU A 44 17.99 -0.58 9.00
C GLU A 44 17.82 0.08 7.64
N ARG A 45 16.97 1.11 7.54
CA ARG A 45 16.82 1.91 6.31
C ARG A 45 18.13 2.55 5.91
N THR A 46 18.82 3.22 6.85
CA THR A 46 20.14 3.82 6.61
C THR A 46 21.17 2.78 6.16
N ILE A 47 21.20 1.60 6.79
CA ILE A 47 22.12 0.51 6.41
C ILE A 47 21.79 0.00 4.99
N LEU A 48 20.52 -0.27 4.68
CA LEU A 48 20.09 -0.72 3.36
C LEU A 48 20.47 0.30 2.27
N ASP A 49 20.19 1.58 2.51
CA ASP A 49 20.52 2.66 1.57
C ASP A 49 22.03 2.79 1.37
N TYR A 50 22.81 2.62 2.44
CA TYR A 50 24.26 2.63 2.34
C TYR A 50 24.78 1.46 1.49
N ILE A 51 24.30 0.24 1.74
CA ILE A 51 24.69 -0.96 0.97
C ILE A 51 24.27 -0.81 -0.49
N ARG A 52 23.09 -0.24 -0.76
CA ARG A 52 22.61 0.03 -2.12
C ARG A 52 23.52 1.00 -2.87
N LYS A 53 24.01 2.05 -2.19
CA LYS A 53 24.96 3.03 -2.76
C LYS A 53 26.39 2.49 -2.90
N HIS A 54 26.76 1.50 -2.08
CA HIS A 54 28.08 0.89 -2.08
C HIS A 54 27.98 -0.65 -2.15
N PRO A 55 27.54 -1.23 -3.29
CA PRO A 55 27.41 -2.67 -3.43
C PRO A 55 28.75 -3.37 -3.21
N GLY A 56 28.73 -4.46 -2.45
CA GLY A 56 29.95 -5.19 -2.08
C GLY A 56 30.77 -4.52 -0.97
N VAL A 57 30.19 -3.60 -0.20
CA VAL A 57 30.83 -3.12 1.03
C VAL A 57 30.99 -4.28 2.02
N SER A 58 32.09 -4.28 2.79
CA SER A 58 32.28 -5.24 3.88
C SER A 58 31.54 -4.80 5.15
N LYS A 59 31.36 -5.70 6.12
CA LYS A 59 30.77 -5.34 7.42
C LYS A 59 31.57 -4.23 8.12
N GLN A 60 32.90 -4.27 8.05
CA GLN A 60 33.76 -3.23 8.61
C GLN A 60 33.64 -1.92 7.83
N GLY A 61 33.68 -1.98 6.49
CA GLY A 61 33.53 -0.78 5.66
C GLY A 61 32.17 -0.09 5.82
N LEU A 62 31.13 -0.84 6.18
CA LEU A 62 29.83 -0.27 6.54
C LEU A 62 29.89 0.46 7.90
N VAL A 63 30.58 -0.11 8.90
CA VAL A 63 30.79 0.53 10.21
C VAL A 63 31.58 1.82 10.05
N ASP A 64 32.67 1.77 9.28
CA ASP A 64 33.52 2.93 9.01
C ASP A 64 32.78 3.99 8.17
N GLY A 65 31.93 3.54 7.24
CA GLY A 65 31.12 4.42 6.39
C GLY A 65 29.96 5.11 7.10
N LEU A 66 29.51 4.56 8.24
CA LEU A 66 28.46 5.11 9.10
C LEU A 66 29.03 5.68 10.40
N ASP A 67 30.32 6.07 10.39
CA ASP A 67 31.05 6.49 11.57
C ASP A 67 30.29 7.57 12.37
N GLY A 68 30.31 7.42 13.70
CA GLY A 68 29.59 8.28 14.64
C GLY A 68 28.06 8.17 14.64
N GLN A 69 27.41 7.51 13.66
CA GLN A 69 25.94 7.42 13.62
C GLN A 69 25.39 6.30 14.52
N TYR A 70 26.05 5.14 14.51
CA TYR A 70 25.63 3.97 15.28
C TYR A 70 26.82 3.18 15.78
N SER A 71 26.70 2.58 16.97
CA SER A 71 27.71 1.66 17.48
C SER A 71 27.79 0.39 16.62
N ARG A 72 28.99 -0.21 16.56
CA ARG A 72 29.29 -1.42 15.77
C ARG A 72 28.33 -2.59 16.02
N VAL A 73 28.02 -2.89 17.28
CA VAL A 73 27.16 -4.03 17.65
C VAL A 73 25.74 -3.87 17.09
N PRO A 74 25.04 -2.73 17.30
CA PRO A 74 23.78 -2.41 16.63
C PRO A 74 23.80 -2.57 15.10
N ILE A 75 24.86 -2.11 14.41
CA ILE A 75 24.99 -2.28 12.96
C ILE A 75 24.99 -3.77 12.60
N TYR A 76 25.79 -4.59 13.28
CA TYR A 76 25.88 -6.02 13.00
C TYR A 76 24.57 -6.76 13.30
N ASN A 77 23.84 -6.35 14.33
CA ASN A 77 22.51 -6.90 14.62
C ASN A 77 21.52 -6.57 13.49
N SER A 78 21.51 -5.33 13.00
CA SER A 78 20.67 -4.96 11.85
C SER A 78 21.07 -5.68 10.57
N ILE A 79 22.38 -5.90 10.29
CA ILE A 79 22.82 -6.74 9.16
C ILE A 79 22.24 -8.15 9.26
N ARG A 80 22.32 -8.78 10.45
CA ARG A 80 21.76 -10.13 10.66
C ARG A 80 20.25 -10.16 10.44
N LEU A 81 19.54 -9.13 10.88
CA LEU A 81 18.08 -9.04 10.69
C LEU A 81 17.73 -8.87 9.21
N LEU A 82 18.44 -7.98 8.50
CA LEU A 82 18.25 -7.77 7.06
C LEU A 82 18.57 -9.03 6.24
N GLU A 83 19.61 -9.77 6.61
CA GLU A 83 19.96 -11.04 5.98
C GLU A 83 18.88 -12.11 6.25
N ARG A 84 18.43 -12.24 7.50
CA ARG A 84 17.34 -13.15 7.89
C ARG A 84 16.04 -12.84 7.14
N ASN A 85 15.73 -11.56 6.96
CA ASN A 85 14.57 -11.11 6.19
C ASN A 85 14.83 -11.13 4.68
N GLN A 86 15.91 -11.75 4.22
CA GLN A 86 16.29 -11.89 2.81
C GLN A 86 16.30 -10.55 2.05
N MET A 87 16.60 -9.44 2.73
CA MET A 87 16.65 -8.09 2.13
C MET A 87 18.06 -7.77 1.63
N ILE A 88 19.06 -8.48 2.18
CA ILE A 88 20.44 -8.45 1.70
C ILE A 88 20.96 -9.88 1.55
N VAL A 89 21.98 -10.04 0.72
CA VAL A 89 22.76 -11.27 0.58
C VAL A 89 24.20 -10.99 1.01
N ILE A 90 24.78 -11.94 1.73
CA ILE A 90 26.17 -11.89 2.17
C ILE A 90 26.97 -12.91 1.36
N MET A 91 27.91 -12.43 0.53
CA MET A 91 28.75 -13.26 -0.32
C MET A 91 30.21 -13.23 0.15
N ARG A 92 30.95 -14.32 -0.02
CA ARG A 92 32.41 -14.32 0.19
C ARG A 92 33.09 -13.62 -0.97
N ASP A 93 34.12 -12.83 -0.68
CA ASP A 93 34.88 -12.12 -1.71
C ASP A 93 35.62 -13.08 -2.67
N LYS A 94 36.18 -14.16 -2.11
CA LYS A 94 36.84 -15.25 -2.84
C LYS A 94 36.59 -16.58 -2.12
N SER A 95 36.79 -17.70 -2.81
CA SER A 95 36.84 -19.01 -2.16
C SER A 95 37.90 -18.96 -1.05
N ASN A 96 37.50 -19.23 0.20
CA ASN A 96 38.29 -19.12 1.45
C ASN A 96 38.56 -17.70 2.01
N SER A 97 37.94 -16.65 1.47
CA SER A 97 38.05 -15.32 2.09
C SER A 97 37.26 -15.23 3.40
N GLN A 98 37.86 -14.65 4.44
CA GLN A 98 37.15 -14.24 5.66
C GLN A 98 36.34 -12.95 5.45
N VAL A 99 36.63 -12.20 4.37
CA VAL A 99 35.93 -10.97 4.04
C VAL A 99 34.63 -11.30 3.31
N HIS A 100 33.54 -10.82 3.88
CA HIS A 100 32.21 -10.94 3.33
C HIS A 100 31.76 -9.60 2.76
N LYS A 101 31.03 -9.67 1.65
CA LYS A 101 30.56 -8.57 0.81
C LYS A 101 29.04 -8.54 0.87
N LEU A 102 28.48 -7.37 1.13
CA LEU A 102 27.05 -7.16 1.33
C LEU A 102 26.40 -6.62 0.04
N PHE A 103 25.25 -7.17 -0.33
CA PHE A 103 24.49 -6.74 -1.50
C PHE A 103 23.01 -6.66 -1.14
N VAL A 104 22.30 -5.63 -1.62
CA VAL A 104 20.84 -5.56 -1.48
C VAL A 104 20.18 -6.54 -2.44
N LYS A 105 19.16 -7.25 -1.96
CA LYS A 105 18.32 -8.13 -2.76
C LYS A 105 17.06 -7.38 -3.18
N ASP A 106 17.14 -6.58 -4.24
CA ASP A 106 16.05 -5.68 -4.64
C ASP A 106 14.76 -6.41 -5.09
N ASP A 107 14.85 -7.70 -5.40
CA ASP A 107 13.73 -8.62 -5.69
C ASP A 107 13.17 -9.32 -4.44
N SER A 108 13.66 -8.98 -3.24
CA SER A 108 13.12 -9.50 -1.98
C SER A 108 11.64 -9.17 -1.85
N LEU A 109 10.84 -10.17 -1.46
CA LEU A 109 9.39 -10.03 -1.26
C LEU A 109 9.06 -8.91 -0.27
N LEU A 110 9.76 -8.88 0.87
CA LEU A 110 9.51 -7.90 1.92
C LEU A 110 9.93 -6.48 1.50
N LEU A 111 11.08 -6.33 0.82
CA LEU A 111 11.49 -5.03 0.28
C LEU A 111 10.50 -4.52 -0.77
N THR A 112 10.05 -5.41 -1.66
CA THR A 112 9.08 -5.05 -2.70
C THR A 112 7.76 -4.62 -2.08
N LEU A 113 7.25 -5.36 -1.09
CA LEU A 113 6.05 -5.00 -0.34
C LEU A 113 6.18 -3.63 0.32
N ILE A 114 7.27 -3.37 1.05
CA ILE A 114 7.49 -2.08 1.73
C ILE A 114 7.51 -0.94 0.71
N ARG A 115 8.26 -1.09 -0.38
CA ARG A 115 8.35 -0.07 -1.44
C ARG A 115 7.00 0.19 -2.10
N ASP A 116 6.27 -0.86 -2.43
CA ASP A 116 4.97 -0.73 -3.09
C ASP A 116 3.95 -0.04 -2.15
N LEU A 117 3.97 -0.36 -0.85
CA LEU A 117 3.13 0.31 0.15
C LEU A 117 3.57 1.76 0.45
N ASP A 118 4.87 2.05 0.54
CA ASP A 118 5.42 3.41 0.66
C ASP A 118 4.94 4.27 -0.52
N ASN A 119 5.10 3.77 -1.74
CA ASN A 119 4.69 4.45 -2.96
C ASN A 119 3.17 4.65 -3.03
N PHE A 120 2.39 3.62 -2.67
CA PHE A 120 0.93 3.74 -2.64
C PHE A 120 0.51 4.80 -1.63
N GLU A 121 0.98 4.71 -0.38
CA GLU A 121 0.60 5.62 0.71
C GLU A 121 0.87 7.07 0.34
N GLU A 122 2.06 7.38 -0.16
CA GLU A 122 2.42 8.74 -0.56
C GLU A 122 1.48 9.28 -1.66
N ASN A 123 1.33 8.55 -2.75
CA ASN A 123 0.52 9.00 -3.89
C ASN A 123 -0.98 9.05 -3.57
N TYR A 124 -1.46 8.09 -2.77
CA TYR A 124 -2.86 8.00 -2.39
C TYR A 124 -3.25 9.12 -1.43
N LEU A 125 -2.42 9.45 -0.44
CA LEU A 125 -2.69 10.59 0.45
C LEU A 125 -2.64 11.92 -0.31
N LEU A 126 -1.77 12.06 -1.31
CA LEU A 126 -1.76 13.24 -2.19
C LEU A 126 -3.06 13.35 -3.00
N LEU A 127 -3.53 12.23 -3.57
CA LEU A 127 -4.82 12.16 -4.27
C LEU A 127 -5.98 12.57 -3.34
N LEU A 128 -6.05 11.99 -2.13
CA LEU A 128 -7.09 12.32 -1.16
C LEU A 128 -7.10 13.80 -0.80
N ARG A 129 -5.94 14.41 -0.56
CA ARG A 129 -5.84 15.85 -0.26
C ARG A 129 -6.28 16.72 -1.44
N LYS A 130 -6.07 16.29 -2.69
CA LYS A 130 -6.58 17.00 -3.87
C LYS A 130 -8.08 16.91 -3.98
N VAL A 131 -8.63 15.70 -3.81
CA VAL A 131 -10.08 15.47 -3.71
C VAL A 131 -10.69 16.28 -2.56
N GLN A 132 -9.93 16.47 -1.48
CA GLN A 132 -10.38 17.26 -0.34
C GLN A 132 -10.53 18.75 -0.66
N LYS A 133 -9.72 19.27 -1.58
CA LYS A 133 -9.67 20.70 -1.92
C LYS A 133 -10.64 21.11 -3.04
N SER A 134 -11.25 20.15 -3.75
CA SER A 134 -11.97 20.44 -4.99
C SER A 134 -13.41 20.96 -4.82
N GLY A 135 -14.01 20.94 -3.62
CA GLY A 135 -15.23 21.68 -3.25
C GLY A 135 -16.56 21.23 -3.89
N SER A 136 -16.56 20.65 -5.09
CA SER A 136 -17.77 20.28 -5.85
C SER A 136 -17.68 18.82 -6.31
N ASN A 137 -18.70 18.00 -5.99
CA ASN A 137 -18.75 16.53 -6.16
C ASN A 137 -17.88 15.70 -5.18
N GLU A 138 -17.61 16.24 -3.99
CA GLU A 138 -16.68 15.65 -3.01
C GLU A 138 -17.07 14.25 -2.53
N SER A 139 -18.36 13.97 -2.31
CA SER A 139 -18.81 12.66 -1.82
C SER A 139 -18.58 11.54 -2.85
N THR A 140 -18.88 11.80 -4.13
CA THR A 140 -18.62 10.85 -5.21
C THR A 140 -17.12 10.60 -5.39
N MET A 141 -16.29 11.65 -5.28
CA MET A 141 -14.83 11.55 -5.38
C MET A 141 -14.21 10.82 -4.19
N LEU A 142 -14.75 11.01 -3.00
CA LEU A 142 -14.35 10.28 -1.80
C LEU A 142 -14.71 8.80 -1.91
N ILE A 143 -15.94 8.48 -2.28
CA ILE A 143 -16.36 7.09 -2.54
C ILE A 143 -15.43 6.46 -3.57
N ALA A 144 -15.17 7.18 -4.66
CA ALA A 144 -14.23 6.79 -5.72
C ALA A 144 -12.83 6.46 -5.18
N SER A 145 -12.25 7.36 -4.37
CA SER A 145 -10.94 7.13 -3.77
C SER A 145 -10.93 5.94 -2.82
N PHE A 146 -12.02 5.76 -2.06
CA PHE A 146 -12.19 4.63 -1.16
C PHE A 146 -12.26 3.29 -1.90
N THR A 147 -12.91 3.26 -3.07
CA THR A 147 -12.95 2.06 -3.93
C THR A 147 -11.54 1.61 -4.34
N ILE A 148 -10.61 2.55 -4.59
CA ILE A 148 -9.21 2.21 -4.91
C ILE A 148 -8.54 1.53 -3.71
N TYR A 149 -8.71 2.08 -2.50
CA TYR A 149 -8.16 1.49 -1.28
C TYR A 149 -8.76 0.11 -0.96
N GLN A 150 -10.07 -0.05 -1.13
CA GLN A 150 -10.74 -1.34 -0.95
C GLN A 150 -10.21 -2.39 -1.92
N HIS A 151 -9.99 -2.03 -3.18
CA HIS A 151 -9.41 -2.93 -4.16
C HIS A 151 -7.97 -3.31 -3.82
N LEU A 152 -7.14 -2.36 -3.37
CA LEU A 152 -5.80 -2.65 -2.87
C LEU A 152 -5.84 -3.66 -1.71
N LEU A 153 -6.73 -3.44 -0.73
CA LEU A 153 -6.93 -4.35 0.39
C LEU A 153 -7.33 -5.75 -0.09
N GLY A 154 -8.32 -5.84 -0.98
CA GLY A 154 -8.78 -7.10 -1.57
C GLY A 154 -7.65 -7.84 -2.31
N MET A 155 -6.85 -7.14 -3.10
CA MET A 155 -5.71 -7.71 -3.79
C MET A 155 -4.65 -8.25 -2.81
N TYR A 156 -4.30 -7.49 -1.78
CA TYR A 156 -3.34 -7.97 -0.80
C TYR A 156 -3.87 -9.13 0.05
N LEU A 157 -5.18 -9.22 0.30
CA LEU A 157 -5.79 -10.40 0.92
C LEU A 157 -5.65 -11.64 0.03
N ILE A 158 -5.78 -11.51 -1.30
CA ILE A 158 -5.50 -12.62 -2.21
C ILE A 158 -4.02 -13.00 -2.15
N HIS A 159 -3.11 -12.02 -2.17
CA HIS A 159 -1.67 -12.28 -2.09
C HIS A 159 -1.28 -12.98 -0.78
N THR A 160 -1.86 -12.58 0.36
CA THR A 160 -1.57 -13.21 1.65
C THR A 160 -2.11 -14.63 1.73
N LEU A 161 -3.27 -14.91 1.14
CA LEU A 161 -3.90 -16.23 1.18
C LEU A 161 -3.34 -17.20 0.13
N GLN A 162 -2.90 -16.71 -1.02
CA GLN A 162 -2.58 -17.56 -2.18
C GLN A 162 -1.16 -17.39 -2.70
N THR A 163 -0.64 -16.17 -2.79
CA THR A 163 0.63 -15.90 -3.46
C THR A 163 1.82 -16.14 -2.54
N TRP A 164 1.87 -15.47 -1.39
CA TRP A 164 3.04 -15.52 -0.50
C TRP A 164 3.31 -16.91 0.09
N PRO A 165 2.29 -17.69 0.52
CA PRO A 165 2.51 -19.07 0.96
C PRO A 165 3.09 -19.99 -0.12
N ARG A 166 2.99 -19.63 -1.40
CA ARG A 166 3.61 -20.37 -2.52
C ARG A 166 5.00 -19.85 -2.89
N GLN A 167 5.31 -18.60 -2.54
CA GLN A 167 6.61 -17.99 -2.84
C GLN A 167 7.64 -18.25 -1.74
N THR A 168 7.22 -18.51 -0.50
CA THR A 168 8.10 -18.80 0.63
C THR A 168 7.43 -19.68 1.67
N ASP A 169 8.12 -20.76 2.07
CA ASP A 169 7.70 -21.64 3.17
C ASP A 169 8.24 -21.18 4.54
N ASP A 170 9.08 -20.13 4.58
CA ASP A 170 9.64 -19.61 5.82
C ASP A 170 8.56 -18.91 6.68
N PRO A 171 8.18 -19.47 7.85
CA PRO A 171 7.13 -18.91 8.70
C PRO A 171 7.52 -17.54 9.28
N ILE A 172 8.81 -17.26 9.45
CA ILE A 172 9.30 -15.96 9.94
C ILE A 172 9.08 -14.90 8.87
N MET A 173 9.41 -15.22 7.62
CA MET A 173 9.17 -14.33 6.47
C MET A 173 7.68 -14.05 6.29
N LEU A 174 6.83 -15.08 6.32
CA LEU A 174 5.37 -14.91 6.21
C LEU A 174 4.82 -14.04 7.33
N LYS A 175 5.22 -14.29 8.59
CA LYS A 175 4.86 -13.45 9.73
C LYS A 175 5.26 -11.99 9.47
N ARG A 176 6.46 -11.74 8.94
CA ARG A 176 6.92 -10.38 8.61
C ARG A 176 6.09 -9.74 7.52
N LEU A 177 5.85 -10.43 6.41
CA LEU A 177 5.03 -9.92 5.31
C LEU A 177 3.63 -9.52 5.80
N TYR A 178 2.96 -10.38 6.59
CA TYR A 178 1.64 -10.10 7.13
C TYR A 178 1.66 -8.91 8.10
N THR A 179 2.58 -8.93 9.07
CA THR A 179 2.67 -7.86 10.07
C THR A 179 2.98 -6.51 9.44
N THR A 180 3.91 -6.46 8.47
CA THR A 180 4.22 -5.25 7.71
C THR A 180 3.00 -4.78 6.92
N LEU A 181 2.36 -5.66 6.14
CA LEU A 181 1.18 -5.31 5.35
C LEU A 181 0.06 -4.72 6.22
N PHE A 182 -0.40 -5.47 7.23
CA PHE A 182 -1.58 -5.07 8.00
C PHE A 182 -1.32 -3.84 8.86
N SER A 183 -0.09 -3.63 9.33
CA SER A 183 0.28 -2.40 10.03
C SER A 183 0.23 -1.18 9.10
N ARG A 184 0.79 -1.29 7.88
CA ARG A 184 0.76 -0.19 6.91
C ARG A 184 -0.64 0.11 6.42
N LEU A 185 -1.44 -0.92 6.12
CA LEU A 185 -2.86 -0.74 5.78
C LEU A 185 -3.64 -0.09 6.92
N SER A 186 -3.38 -0.46 8.18
CA SER A 186 -4.02 0.18 9.33
C SER A 186 -3.66 1.67 9.44
N LYS A 187 -2.41 2.05 9.17
CA LYS A 187 -1.99 3.46 9.13
C LYS A 187 -2.71 4.22 8.03
N ILE A 188 -2.73 3.69 6.80
CA ILE A 188 -3.45 4.30 5.67
C ILE A 188 -4.93 4.45 6.00
N HIS A 189 -5.56 3.42 6.59
CA HIS A 189 -6.96 3.45 6.99
C HIS A 189 -7.25 4.55 8.01
N LEU A 190 -6.36 4.78 8.97
CA LEU A 190 -6.50 5.86 9.94
C LEU A 190 -6.38 7.24 9.30
N GLU A 191 -5.47 7.42 8.34
CA GLU A 191 -5.36 8.68 7.61
C GLU A 191 -6.60 8.95 6.74
N ILE A 192 -7.14 7.93 6.09
CA ILE A 192 -8.45 8.01 5.40
C ILE A 192 -9.53 8.46 6.40
N TYR A 193 -9.61 7.78 7.55
CA TYR A 193 -10.60 8.08 8.58
C TYR A 193 -10.50 9.52 9.09
N LYS A 194 -9.29 10.03 9.35
CA LYS A 194 -9.07 11.43 9.76
C LYS A 194 -9.58 12.41 8.71
N ILE A 195 -9.28 12.17 7.43
CA ILE A 195 -9.74 13.04 6.33
C ILE A 195 -11.27 13.07 6.24
N HIS A 196 -11.94 11.93 6.40
CA HIS A 196 -13.41 11.87 6.44
C HIS A 196 -13.99 12.54 7.69
N TYR A 197 -13.33 12.35 8.82
CA TYR A 197 -13.73 12.92 10.11
C TYR A 197 -13.70 14.44 10.07
N GLU A 198 -12.60 15.05 9.60
CA GLU A 198 -12.42 16.50 9.51
C GLU A 198 -13.52 17.18 8.69
N ARG A 199 -14.25 16.42 7.86
CA ARG A 199 -15.37 16.88 7.03
C ARG A 199 -16.74 16.80 7.69
N GLY A 200 -16.87 16.20 8.89
CA GLY A 200 -18.16 16.06 9.56
C GLY A 200 -19.11 15.04 8.91
N GLU A 201 -18.63 14.20 7.97
CA GLU A 201 -19.42 13.18 7.27
C GLU A 201 -19.61 11.88 8.09
N TYR A 202 -19.52 11.97 9.42
CA TYR A 202 -19.34 10.86 10.36
C TYR A 202 -20.47 9.81 10.31
N SER A 203 -21.72 10.26 10.16
CA SER A 203 -22.90 9.39 10.21
C SER A 203 -23.13 8.60 8.91
N SER A 204 -22.69 9.11 7.76
CA SER A 204 -22.83 8.40 6.48
C SER A 204 -21.62 7.52 6.14
N ALA A 205 -20.42 7.91 6.60
CA ALA A 205 -19.19 7.21 6.26
C ALA A 205 -19.15 5.79 6.83
N LYS A 206 -19.55 5.56 8.10
CA LYS A 206 -19.58 4.20 8.68
C LYS A 206 -20.49 3.26 7.89
N ASP A 207 -21.71 3.69 7.56
CA ASP A 207 -22.68 2.83 6.90
C ASP A 207 -22.38 2.62 5.41
N LEU A 208 -21.90 3.64 4.69
CA LEU A 208 -21.44 3.47 3.30
C LEU A 208 -20.18 2.61 3.21
N VAL A 209 -19.21 2.81 4.09
CA VAL A 209 -17.95 2.07 4.07
C VAL A 209 -18.17 0.58 4.26
N TRP A 210 -18.98 0.17 5.24
CA TRP A 210 -19.25 -1.25 5.51
C TRP A 210 -20.14 -1.90 4.45
N GLN A 211 -21.20 -1.23 3.99
CA GLN A 211 -22.08 -1.80 2.95
C GLN A 211 -21.38 -1.94 1.60
N ASP A 212 -20.51 -0.99 1.21
CA ASP A 212 -19.81 -1.07 -0.06
C ASP A 212 -18.57 -2.00 0.01
N MET A 213 -17.92 -2.13 1.20
CA MET A 213 -16.80 -3.07 1.41
C MET A 213 -17.16 -4.51 1.06
N ILE A 214 -18.36 -4.93 1.47
CA ILE A 214 -18.85 -6.30 1.26
C ILE A 214 -19.31 -6.48 -0.18
N ARG A 215 -19.82 -5.43 -0.82
CA ARG A 215 -20.46 -5.54 -2.14
C ARG A 215 -19.49 -5.41 -3.32
N LYS A 216 -18.35 -4.73 -3.15
CA LYS A 216 -17.45 -4.37 -4.25
C LYS A 216 -15.97 -4.39 -3.86
N SER A 217 -15.45 -5.59 -3.59
CA SER A 217 -14.05 -5.73 -3.17
C SER A 217 -13.03 -5.53 -4.30
N PHE A 218 -13.47 -5.45 -5.56
CA PHE A 218 -12.58 -5.32 -6.72
C PHE A 218 -13.06 -4.25 -7.70
N LEU A 219 -12.13 -3.38 -8.10
CA LEU A 219 -12.30 -2.47 -9.22
C LEU A 219 -12.62 -3.26 -10.47
N ILE A 220 -13.61 -2.79 -11.22
CA ILE A 220 -13.86 -3.25 -12.58
C ILE A 220 -13.66 -2.13 -13.60
N HIS A 221 -13.47 -2.50 -14.85
CA HIS A 221 -13.02 -1.60 -15.93
C HIS A 221 -13.81 -0.30 -16.06
N TYR A 222 -15.15 -0.33 -15.91
CA TYR A 222 -15.95 0.89 -15.95
C TYR A 222 -15.69 1.82 -14.76
N GLU A 223 -15.33 1.27 -13.59
CA GLU A 223 -14.98 2.05 -12.40
C GLU A 223 -13.66 2.74 -12.63
N ILE A 224 -12.64 2.07 -13.19
CA ILE A 224 -11.36 2.70 -13.54
C ILE A 224 -11.58 3.93 -14.42
N ARG A 225 -12.43 3.83 -15.45
CA ARG A 225 -12.76 4.96 -16.32
C ARG A 225 -13.52 6.07 -15.60
N PHE A 226 -14.48 5.70 -14.76
CA PHE A 226 -15.24 6.65 -13.95
C PHE A 226 -14.32 7.43 -13.00
N LEU A 227 -13.43 6.72 -12.29
CA LEU A 227 -12.42 7.29 -11.40
C LEU A 227 -11.47 8.22 -12.16
N TYR A 228 -11.00 7.80 -13.33
CA TYR A 228 -10.14 8.64 -14.17
C TYR A 228 -10.84 9.92 -14.61
N TRP A 229 -12.08 9.82 -15.11
CA TRP A 229 -12.90 10.96 -15.48
C TRP A 229 -13.09 11.93 -14.30
N CYS A 230 -13.40 11.37 -13.14
CA CYS A 230 -13.53 12.08 -11.87
C CYS A 230 -12.26 12.88 -11.53
N CYS A 231 -11.11 12.21 -11.52
CA CYS A 231 -9.82 12.83 -11.20
C CYS A 231 -9.40 13.87 -12.25
N ASN A 232 -9.75 13.67 -13.51
CA ASN A 232 -9.48 14.62 -14.57
C ASN A 232 -10.22 15.94 -14.39
N HIS A 233 -11.49 15.91 -13.94
CA HIS A 233 -12.26 17.13 -13.68
C HIS A 233 -11.69 18.00 -12.56
N ILE A 234 -10.97 17.40 -11.62
CA ILE A 234 -10.38 18.12 -10.48
C ILE A 234 -8.87 18.37 -10.62
N GLY A 235 -8.28 18.06 -11.79
CA GLY A 235 -6.84 18.22 -12.01
C GLY A 235 -5.96 17.29 -11.15
N ALA A 236 -6.48 16.11 -10.80
CA ALA A 236 -5.81 15.08 -10.01
C ALA A 236 -5.41 13.84 -10.85
N THR A 237 -5.41 13.96 -12.19
CA THR A 237 -5.09 12.85 -13.11
C THR A 237 -3.73 12.24 -12.82
N LYS A 238 -2.70 13.06 -12.58
CA LYS A 238 -1.34 12.57 -12.32
C LYS A 238 -1.26 11.74 -11.04
N GLU A 239 -1.87 12.21 -9.96
CA GLU A 239 -1.89 11.48 -8.69
C GLU A 239 -2.70 10.18 -8.82
N PHE A 240 -3.83 10.23 -9.52
CA PHE A 240 -4.61 9.03 -9.83
C PHE A 240 -3.79 8.00 -10.62
N GLU A 241 -3.09 8.44 -11.66
CA GLU A 241 -2.25 7.56 -12.46
C GLU A 241 -1.14 6.91 -11.62
N ASN A 242 -0.45 7.68 -10.78
CA ASN A 242 0.57 7.15 -9.89
C ASN A 242 0.00 6.09 -8.92
N VAL A 243 -1.18 6.35 -8.35
CA VAL A 243 -1.85 5.38 -7.47
C VAL A 243 -2.22 4.11 -8.24
N MET A 244 -2.82 4.28 -9.41
CA MET A 244 -3.25 3.16 -10.24
C MET A 244 -2.09 2.33 -10.76
N ASP A 245 -0.93 2.91 -11.06
CA ASP A 245 0.25 2.15 -11.48
C ASP A 245 0.72 1.18 -10.39
N VAL A 246 0.69 1.60 -9.12
CA VAL A 246 1.04 0.75 -7.97
C VAL A 246 -0.04 -0.31 -7.73
N VAL A 247 -1.30 0.09 -7.71
CA VAL A 247 -2.43 -0.82 -7.51
C VAL A 247 -2.47 -1.89 -8.61
N TRP A 248 -2.27 -1.49 -9.86
CA TRP A 248 -2.40 -2.38 -11.01
C TRP A 248 -1.31 -3.45 -11.04
N LYS A 249 -0.10 -3.11 -10.58
CA LYS A 249 1.02 -4.06 -10.45
C LYS A 249 0.65 -5.30 -9.65
N ILE A 250 -0.11 -5.15 -8.55
CA ILE A 250 -0.56 -6.28 -7.72
C ILE A 250 -1.89 -6.89 -8.19
N SER A 251 -2.61 -6.17 -9.06
CA SER A 251 -3.97 -6.53 -9.48
C SER A 251 -4.04 -7.35 -10.74
N TYR A 252 -3.13 -7.08 -11.68
CA TYR A 252 -3.20 -7.62 -13.04
C TYR A 252 -3.37 -9.15 -13.07
N GLU A 253 -2.61 -9.88 -12.24
CA GLU A 253 -2.65 -11.35 -12.20
C GLU A 253 -3.99 -11.93 -11.72
N PHE A 254 -4.75 -11.16 -10.94
CA PHE A 254 -6.02 -11.57 -10.35
C PHE A 254 -7.23 -10.85 -10.94
N PHE A 255 -6.99 -9.94 -11.90
CA PHE A 255 -8.06 -9.13 -12.45
C PHE A 255 -9.06 -10.02 -13.21
N PRO A 256 -10.38 -9.90 -12.96
CA PRO A 256 -11.38 -10.77 -13.56
C PRO A 256 -11.63 -10.38 -15.03
N PHE A 257 -10.68 -10.66 -15.93
CA PHE A 257 -10.80 -10.37 -17.36
C PHE A 257 -12.01 -11.05 -18.01
N SER A 258 -12.51 -12.14 -17.42
CA SER A 258 -13.76 -12.79 -17.83
C SER A 258 -14.98 -11.87 -17.68
N ALA A 259 -14.97 -10.88 -16.78
CA ALA A 259 -16.04 -9.90 -16.67
C ALA A 259 -16.07 -8.91 -17.85
N LEU A 260 -15.01 -8.85 -18.66
CA LEU A 260 -14.93 -8.05 -19.88
C LEU A 260 -15.52 -8.75 -21.11
N TRP A 261 -16.01 -10.00 -20.95
CA TRP A 261 -16.28 -10.92 -22.06
C TRP A 261 -17.18 -10.37 -23.17
N LYS A 262 -18.16 -9.51 -22.86
CA LYS A 262 -19.06 -8.98 -23.89
C LYS A 262 -18.37 -8.02 -24.87
N GLU A 263 -17.30 -7.34 -24.46
CA GLU A 263 -16.55 -6.38 -25.27
C GLU A 263 -15.22 -6.96 -25.78
N VAL A 264 -14.68 -7.96 -25.08
CA VAL A 264 -13.41 -8.63 -25.36
C VAL A 264 -13.57 -9.85 -26.28
N ASN A 265 -14.80 -10.28 -26.61
CA ASN A 265 -15.04 -11.35 -27.60
C ASN A 265 -14.48 -11.05 -29.01
N GLU A 266 -14.11 -9.81 -29.31
CA GLU A 266 -13.33 -9.46 -30.50
C GLU A 266 -11.82 -9.74 -30.35
N LEU A 267 -11.30 -9.76 -29.11
CA LEU A 267 -9.92 -10.05 -28.80
C LEU A 267 -9.71 -11.58 -28.71
N LYS A 268 -9.69 -12.23 -29.87
CA LYS A 268 -9.75 -13.70 -29.98
C LYS A 268 -8.52 -14.43 -29.48
N ASN A 269 -7.42 -13.75 -29.12
CA ASN A 269 -6.15 -14.38 -28.76
C ASN A 269 -5.57 -13.82 -27.45
N GLY A 270 -5.08 -14.69 -26.56
CA GLY A 270 -4.45 -14.29 -25.28
C GLY A 270 -3.29 -13.29 -25.39
N LYS A 271 -2.68 -13.13 -26.58
CA LYS A 271 -1.69 -12.08 -26.88
C LYS A 271 -2.24 -10.65 -26.76
N GLU A 272 -3.55 -10.47 -26.92
CA GLU A 272 -4.20 -9.17 -26.77
C GLU A 272 -4.53 -8.84 -25.31
N MET A 273 -4.42 -9.81 -24.38
CA MET A 273 -4.60 -9.55 -22.95
C MET A 273 -3.37 -8.88 -22.33
N ASP A 274 -2.17 -9.18 -22.83
CA ASP A 274 -0.92 -8.60 -22.34
C ASP A 274 -0.88 -7.07 -22.45
N LYS A 275 -1.63 -6.46 -23.38
CA LYS A 275 -1.72 -4.99 -23.47
C LYS A 275 -2.32 -4.39 -22.19
N PHE A 276 -3.24 -5.10 -21.54
CA PHE A 276 -3.86 -4.66 -20.29
C PHE A 276 -2.96 -4.80 -19.06
N LYS A 277 -1.69 -5.20 -19.23
CA LYS A 277 -0.65 -4.94 -18.21
C LYS A 277 -0.53 -3.45 -17.92
N ASP A 278 -0.86 -2.60 -18.90
CA ASP A 278 -1.15 -1.19 -18.67
C ASP A 278 -2.66 -0.98 -18.53
N TRP A 279 -3.09 -0.54 -17.35
CA TRP A 279 -4.51 -0.28 -17.08
C TRP A 279 -5.07 0.86 -17.95
N ARG A 280 -4.21 1.72 -18.52
CA ARG A 280 -4.65 2.79 -19.43
C ARG A 280 -5.30 2.23 -20.69
N GLU A 281 -5.01 0.98 -21.07
CA GLU A 281 -5.69 0.32 -22.19
C GLU A 281 -7.20 0.17 -21.95
N PHE A 282 -7.67 0.09 -20.69
CA PHE A 282 -9.11 0.09 -20.40
C PHE A 282 -9.79 1.41 -20.76
N LEU A 283 -9.07 2.53 -20.69
CA LEU A 283 -9.62 3.84 -21.04
C LEU A 283 -9.93 3.97 -22.54
N LYS A 284 -9.24 3.17 -23.37
CA LYS A 284 -9.39 3.16 -24.83
C LYS A 284 -10.60 2.33 -25.30
N LEU A 285 -11.14 1.47 -24.44
CA LEU A 285 -12.31 0.65 -24.78
C LEU A 285 -13.55 1.53 -25.04
N ARG A 286 -14.28 1.20 -26.11
CA ARG A 286 -15.55 1.85 -26.46
C ARG A 286 -16.66 1.19 -25.68
N PHE A 287 -17.29 1.93 -24.77
CA PHE A 287 -18.44 1.44 -24.04
C PHE A 287 -19.72 1.57 -24.89
N PRO A 288 -20.64 0.59 -24.82
CA PRO A 288 -21.93 0.71 -25.46
C PRO A 288 -22.67 1.91 -24.87
N LYS A 289 -23.17 2.80 -25.74
CA LYS A 289 -23.83 4.08 -25.40
C LYS A 289 -25.04 3.96 -24.46
N ASN A 290 -25.49 2.75 -24.11
CA ASN A 290 -26.75 2.49 -23.43
C ASN A 290 -26.65 2.12 -21.94
N HIS A 291 -25.45 2.10 -21.34
CA HIS A 291 -25.38 2.07 -19.88
C HIS A 291 -25.64 3.48 -19.36
N LYS A 292 -26.91 3.75 -18.97
CA LYS A 292 -27.24 4.85 -18.05
C LYS A 292 -26.18 4.82 -16.95
N ASN A 293 -25.56 5.98 -16.68
CA ASN A 293 -24.59 6.12 -15.61
C ASN A 293 -25.19 5.46 -14.35
N PRO A 294 -24.57 4.41 -13.78
CA PRO A 294 -25.14 3.73 -12.60
C PRO A 294 -25.30 4.69 -11.40
N TYR A 295 -24.71 5.87 -11.48
CA TYR A 295 -24.77 6.94 -10.50
C TYR A 295 -25.63 8.15 -10.93
N SER A 296 -26.28 8.14 -12.10
CA SER A 296 -27.33 9.13 -12.40
C SER A 296 -28.63 8.69 -11.70
N ARG A 297 -28.80 9.14 -10.46
CA ARG A 297 -30.11 9.27 -9.82
C ARG A 297 -30.51 10.73 -9.82
#